data_AF-A0A1S2CDY9-F1
#
_entry.id   AF-A0A1S2CDY9-F1
#
_cell.length_a   1.000
_cell.length_b   1.000
_cell.length_c   1.000
_cell.angle_alpha   90.00
_cell.angle_beta   90.00
_cell.angle_gamma   90.00
#
_symmetry.space_group_name_H-M   'P 1'
#
loop_
_entity.id
_entity.type
_entity.pdbx_description
1 polymer ?
#
loop_
_entity_poly.entity_id
_entity_poly.type
_entity_poly.pdbx_seq_one_letter_code
_entity_poly.pdbx_strand_id
1 'polypeptide(L)'
;MKPGTPWLEAHSSSPAQRRFLVAILAIDRTSYYAIILAMGLMTLLVSAQVFARFVLSTSIDSADELSRLFFVWAIFLAIPHGIKVGIHVGIDAVASLFSETFQRHLARLMALASAF
;
A
#
# COMPACT_ATOMS: atom_id res chain seq x y z
N MET A 1 6.43 -11.86 -21.55
CA MET A 1 7.83 -11.41 -21.75
C MET A 1 7.97 -10.00 -21.17
N LYS A 2 8.64 -9.85 -20.02
CA LYS A 2 9.20 -8.55 -19.59
C LYS A 2 10.73 -8.75 -19.49
N PRO A 3 11.52 -8.17 -20.39
CA PRO A 3 12.98 -8.25 -20.36
C PRO A 3 13.49 -7.23 -19.33
N GLY A 4 14.37 -7.66 -18.41
CA GLY A 4 14.92 -6.71 -17.44
C GLY A 4 15.68 -7.26 -16.23
N THR A 5 15.95 -8.57 -16.11
CA THR A 5 16.69 -9.09 -14.95
C THR A 5 18.00 -9.81 -15.28
N PRO A 6 18.92 -9.22 -16.07
CA PRO A 6 20.28 -9.77 -16.21
C PRO A 6 21.04 -9.80 -14.87
N TRP A 7 20.61 -9.00 -13.88
CA TRP A 7 21.27 -8.87 -12.57
C TRP A 7 20.80 -9.89 -11.51
N LEU A 8 19.63 -10.53 -11.66
CA LEU A 8 19.11 -11.55 -10.73
C LEU A 8 19.81 -12.91 -10.93
N GLU A 9 20.14 -13.23 -12.18
CA GLU A 9 20.88 -14.44 -12.55
C GLU A 9 22.38 -14.31 -12.21
N ALA A 10 22.90 -13.08 -12.17
CA ALA A 10 24.30 -12.80 -11.82
C ALA A 10 24.62 -12.97 -10.31
N HIS A 11 23.63 -12.91 -9.41
CA HIS A 11 23.82 -12.97 -7.94
C HIS A 11 23.35 -14.28 -7.29
N SER A 12 22.89 -15.27 -8.05
CA SER A 12 22.35 -16.53 -7.52
C SER A 12 23.40 -17.63 -7.33
N SER A 13 24.53 -17.33 -6.68
CA SER A 13 25.63 -18.28 -6.50
C SER A 13 25.46 -19.22 -5.30
N SER A 14 24.49 -18.99 -4.40
CA SER A 14 24.31 -19.76 -3.15
C SER A 14 22.88 -20.26 -2.91
N PRO A 15 22.67 -21.56 -2.58
CA PRO A 15 21.35 -22.10 -2.22
C PRO A 15 20.77 -21.48 -0.94
N ALA A 16 21.61 -20.88 -0.08
CA ALA A 16 21.17 -20.20 1.13
C ALA A 16 20.51 -18.83 0.83
N GLN A 17 21.05 -18.07 -0.14
CA GLN A 17 20.46 -16.79 -0.55
C GLN A 17 19.10 -16.96 -1.22
N ARG A 18 18.92 -18.05 -1.99
CA ARG A 18 17.62 -18.38 -2.60
C ARG A 18 16.54 -18.60 -1.55
N ARG A 19 16.87 -19.31 -0.45
CA ARG A 19 15.95 -19.52 0.69
C ARG A 19 15.62 -18.21 1.39
N PHE A 20 16.63 -17.35 1.58
CA PHE A 20 16.43 -16.04 2.21
C PHE A 20 15.50 -15.13 1.41
N LEU A 21 15.68 -15.07 0.09
CA LEU A 21 14.80 -14.29 -0.79
C LEU A 21 13.36 -14.82 -0.79
N VAL A 22 13.18 -16.15 -0.84
CA VAL A 22 11.85 -16.77 -0.75
C VAL A 22 11.20 -16.48 0.60
N ALA A 23 11.97 -16.48 1.70
CA ALA A 23 11.46 -16.13 3.02
C ALA A 23 10.97 -14.67 3.08
N ILE A 24 11.72 -13.72 2.51
CA ILE A 24 11.31 -12.30 2.43
C ILE A 24 10.04 -12.14 1.58
N LEU A 25 9.98 -12.79 0.42
CA LEU A 25 8.81 -12.71 -0.46
C LEU A 25 7.57 -13.33 0.18
N ALA A 26 7.75 -14.44 0.92
CA ALA A 26 6.66 -15.05 1.68
C ALA A 26 6.17 -14.11 2.79
N ILE A 27 7.06 -13.47 3.54
CA ILE A 27 6.70 -12.46 4.54
C ILE A 27 5.92 -11.31 3.91
N ASP A 28 6.43 -10.72 2.82
CA ASP A 28 5.77 -9.60 2.14
C ASP A 28 4.36 -9.95 1.67
N ARG A 29 4.18 -11.15 1.10
CA ARG A 29 2.89 -11.68 0.65
C ARG A 29 1.94 -11.85 1.83
N THR A 30 2.42 -12.41 2.93
CA THR A 30 1.60 -12.67 4.13
C THR A 30 1.14 -11.37 4.77
N SER A 31 2.05 -10.39 4.92
CA SER A 31 1.75 -9.04 5.40
C SER A 31 0.72 -8.33 4.53
N TYR A 32 0.80 -8.48 3.19
CA TYR A 32 -0.17 -7.89 2.27
C TYR A 32 -1.60 -8.41 2.50
N TYR A 33 -1.76 -9.73 2.64
CA TYR A 33 -3.07 -10.31 2.96
C TYR A 33 -3.57 -9.93 4.35
N ALA A 34 -2.67 -9.82 5.33
CA ALA A 34 -3.02 -9.37 6.67
C ALA A 34 -3.58 -7.92 6.67
N ILE A 35 -3.01 -7.01 5.87
CA ILE A 35 -3.54 -5.64 5.71
C ILE A 35 -4.96 -5.66 5.14
N ILE A 36 -5.18 -6.42 4.05
CA ILE A 36 -6.50 -6.53 3.42
C ILE A 36 -7.53 -7.06 4.42
N LEU A 37 -7.17 -8.10 5.16
CA LEU A 37 -8.04 -8.70 6.18
C LEU A 37 -8.35 -7.71 7.31
N ALA A 38 -7.35 -7.02 7.85
CA ALA A 38 -7.53 -6.03 8.91
C ALA A 38 -8.44 -4.87 8.46
N MET A 39 -8.21 -4.35 7.25
CA MET A 39 -9.04 -3.29 6.67
C MET A 39 -10.48 -3.77 6.47
N GLY A 40 -10.66 -4.96 5.90
CA GLY A 40 -11.99 -5.55 5.68
C GLY A 40 -12.76 -5.76 6.98
N LEU A 41 -12.10 -6.31 8.01
CA LEU A 41 -12.70 -6.51 9.33
C LEU A 41 -13.09 -5.19 10.00
N MET A 42 -12.22 -4.16 9.93
CA MET A 42 -12.55 -2.83 10.43
C MET A 42 -13.79 -2.26 9.73
N THR A 43 -13.85 -2.32 8.40
CA THR A 43 -15.01 -1.82 7.63
C THR A 43 -16.29 -2.57 7.99
N LEU A 44 -16.22 -3.90 8.11
CA LEU A 44 -17.37 -4.72 8.50
C LEU A 44 -17.84 -4.40 9.92
N LEU A 45 -16.91 -4.24 10.87
CA LEU A 45 -17.24 -3.89 12.26
C LEU A 45 -17.94 -2.54 12.36
N VAL A 46 -17.40 -1.50 11.71
CA VAL A 46 -18.02 -0.17 11.71
C VAL A 46 -19.39 -0.21 11.03
N SER A 47 -19.52 -0.94 9.92
CA SER A 47 -20.80 -1.11 9.23
C SER A 47 -21.83 -1.84 10.11
N ALA A 48 -21.42 -2.91 10.78
CA ALA A 48 -22.25 -3.65 11.72
C ALA A 48 -22.64 -2.80 12.94
N GLN A 49 -21.73 -1.96 13.44
CA GLN A 49 -21.99 -1.02 14.53
C GLN A 49 -23.05 0.03 14.13
N VAL A 50 -22.94 0.59 12.92
CA VAL A 50 -23.94 1.51 12.35
C VAL A 50 -25.29 0.81 12.23
N PHE A 51 -25.32 -0.39 11.66
CA PHE A 51 -26.54 -1.19 11.53
C PHE A 51 -27.18 -1.50 12.89
N ALA A 52 -26.39 -1.96 13.86
CA ALA A 52 -26.87 -2.26 15.21
C ALA A 52 -27.49 -1.02 15.88
N ARG A 53 -26.84 0.14 15.72
CA ARG A 53 -27.30 1.38 16.34
C ARG A 53 -28.59 1.91 15.73
N PHE A 54 -28.76 1.82 14.41
CA PHE A 54 -29.93 2.37 13.73
C PHE A 54 -31.09 1.38 13.58
N VAL A 55 -30.83 0.08 13.47
CA VAL A 55 -31.87 -0.95 13.26
C VAL A 55 -32.22 -1.67 14.56
N LEU A 56 -31.22 -2.07 15.34
CA LEU A 56 -31.45 -2.80 16.60
C LEU A 56 -31.52 -1.87 17.81
N SER A 57 -31.32 -0.55 17.63
CA SER A 57 -31.27 0.45 18.73
C SER A 57 -30.27 0.10 19.85
N THR A 58 -29.29 -0.76 19.56
CA THR A 58 -28.27 -1.21 20.50
C THR A 58 -26.89 -0.82 19.99
N SER A 59 -25.97 -0.49 20.89
CA SER A 59 -24.59 -0.13 20.53
C SER A 59 -23.64 -1.24 20.92
N ILE A 60 -22.71 -1.59 20.03
CA ILE A 60 -21.65 -2.55 20.31
C ILE A 60 -20.44 -1.75 20.81
N ASP A 61 -20.27 -1.65 22.12
CA ASP A 61 -19.20 -0.83 22.72
C ASP A 61 -17.80 -1.33 22.32
N SER A 62 -17.61 -2.64 22.21
CA SER A 62 -16.33 -3.23 21.80
C SER A 62 -15.98 -3.03 20.32
N ALA A 63 -16.93 -2.62 19.47
CA ALA A 63 -16.67 -2.42 18.04
C ALA A 63 -15.73 -1.24 17.79
N ASP A 64 -15.83 -0.18 18.61
CA ASP A 64 -14.97 1.00 18.48
C ASP A 64 -13.51 0.65 18.78
N GLU A 65 -13.27 -0.06 19.88
CA GLU A 65 -11.92 -0.47 20.29
C GLU A 65 -11.30 -1.46 19.31
N LEU A 66 -12.06 -2.48 18.85
CA LEU A 66 -11.57 -3.42 17.85
C LEU A 66 -11.27 -2.74 16.51
N SER A 67 -12.13 -1.82 16.06
CA SER A 67 -11.91 -1.11 14.79
C SER A 67 -10.62 -0.27 14.85
N ARG A 68 -10.37 0.40 15.98
CA ARG A 68 -9.14 1.16 16.22
C ARG A 68 -7.91 0.25 16.27
N LEU A 69 -8.03 -0.93 16.88
CA LEU A 69 -6.96 -1.91 16.90
C LEU A 69 -6.62 -2.41 15.49
N PHE A 70 -7.63 -2.80 14.69
CA PHE A 70 -7.42 -3.21 13.30
C PHE A 70 -6.80 -2.11 12.44
N PHE A 71 -7.22 -0.86 12.66
CA PHE A 71 -6.63 0.30 11.98
C PHE A 71 -5.14 0.48 12.29
N VAL A 72 -4.76 0.43 13.56
CA VAL A 72 -3.36 0.57 14.00
C VAL A 72 -2.50 -0.56 13.42
N TRP A 73 -2.98 -1.80 13.46
CA TRP A 73 -2.27 -2.94 12.87
C TRP A 73 -2.14 -2.80 11.34
N ALA A 74 -3.18 -2.36 10.65
CA ALA A 74 -3.14 -2.14 9.21
C ALA A 74 -2.10 -1.07 8.84
N ILE A 75 -2.00 0.03 9.60
CA ILE A 75 -0.99 1.07 9.37
C ILE A 75 0.42 0.51 9.52
N PHE A 76 0.72 -0.17 10.63
CA PHE A 76 2.07 -0.69 10.86
C PHE A 76 2.51 -1.66 9.77
N LEU A 77 1.60 -2.52 9.31
CA LEU A 77 1.88 -3.44 8.21
C LEU A 77 1.98 -2.72 6.85
N ALA A 78 1.21 -1.64 6.64
CA ALA A 78 1.19 -0.91 5.38
C ALA A 78 2.42 -0.01 5.15
N ILE A 79 3.07 0.52 6.19
CA ILE A 79 4.24 1.41 6.08
C ILE A 79 5.36 0.84 5.18
N PRO A 80 5.91 -0.38 5.43
CA PRO A 80 6.97 -0.93 4.60
C PRO A 80 6.54 -1.19 3.15
N HIS A 81 5.26 -1.55 2.95
CA HIS A 81 4.70 -1.75 1.62
C HIS A 81 4.51 -0.43 0.86
N GLY A 82 4.10 0.65 1.54
CA GLY A 82 3.94 1.99 0.94
C GLY A 82 5.27 2.62 0.52
N ILE A 83 6.33 2.43 1.33
CA ILE A 83 7.68 2.92 1.00
C ILE A 83 8.21 2.25 -0.28
N LYS A 84 7.92 0.96 -0.50
CA LYS A 84 8.31 0.22 -1.71
C LYS A 84 7.70 0.76 -3.01
N VAL A 85 6.48 1.31 -2.94
CA VAL A 85 5.79 1.86 -4.13
C VAL A 85 6.29 3.28 -4.42
N GLY A 86 6.83 3.98 -3.42
CA GLY A 86 7.49 5.28 -3.56
C GLY A 86 6.64 6.40 -2.96
N ILE A 87 7.24 7.20 -2.09
CA ILE A 87 6.59 8.35 -1.42
C ILE A 87 6.13 9.43 -2.45
N HIS A 88 6.65 9.40 -3.67
CA HIS A 88 6.19 10.24 -4.78
C HIS A 88 5.00 9.67 -5.58
N VAL A 89 4.47 8.49 -5.23
CA VAL A 89 3.28 7.90 -5.91
C VAL A 89 2.09 8.83 -5.85
N GLY A 90 1.94 9.65 -4.82
CA GLY A 90 0.87 10.65 -4.77
C GLY A 90 0.96 11.67 -5.92
N ILE A 91 2.18 12.11 -6.26
CA ILE A 91 2.43 13.02 -7.38
C ILE A 91 2.40 12.25 -8.70
N ASP A 92 2.96 11.03 -8.77
CA ASP A 92 2.96 10.22 -9.98
C ASP A 92 1.56 9.72 -10.37
N ALA A 93 0.70 9.36 -9.42
CA ALA A 93 -0.67 8.94 -9.66
C ALA A 93 -1.54 10.10 -10.14
N VAL A 94 -1.35 11.29 -9.58
CA VAL A 94 -2.03 12.51 -10.04
C VAL A 94 -1.49 12.94 -11.40
N ALA A 95 -0.17 12.95 -11.59
CA ALA A 95 0.46 13.34 -12.85
C ALA A 95 0.17 12.37 -13.99
N SER A 96 0.03 11.07 -13.72
CA SER A 96 -0.37 10.06 -14.72
C SER A 96 -1.86 10.12 -15.07
N LEU A 97 -2.69 10.78 -14.25
CA LEU A 97 -4.08 11.07 -14.60
C LEU A 97 -4.20 12.25 -15.59
N PHE A 98 -3.18 13.10 -15.70
CA PHE A 98 -3.11 14.19 -16.67
C PHE A 98 -2.55 13.70 -18.02
N SER A 99 -3.09 14.22 -19.13
CA SER A 99 -2.61 13.82 -20.47
C SER A 99 -1.15 14.25 -20.70
N GLU A 100 -0.40 13.47 -21.49
CA GLU A 100 1.03 13.72 -21.77
C GLU A 100 1.32 15.15 -22.23
N THR A 101 0.36 15.80 -22.88
CA THR A 101 0.49 17.18 -23.35
C THR A 101 0.55 18.15 -22.17
N PHE A 102 -0.27 17.98 -21.14
CA PHE A 102 -0.23 18.83 -19.94
C PHE A 102 1.03 18.58 -19.11
N GLN A 103 1.48 17.33 -19.04
CA GLN A 103 2.73 16.96 -18.38
C GLN A 103 3.95 17.61 -19.06
N ARG A 104 3.98 17.68 -20.39
CA ARG A 104 5.03 18.39 -21.16
C ARG A 104 5.01 19.90 -20.94
N HIS A 105 3.84 20.52 -20.82
CA HIS A 105 3.75 21.96 -20.52
C HIS A 105 4.21 22.27 -19.09
N LEU A 106 3.76 21.49 -18.10
CA LEU A 106 4.22 21.62 -16.71
C LEU A 106 5.72 21.39 -16.58
N ALA A 107 6.27 20.37 -17.25
CA ALA A 107 7.70 20.10 -17.22
C ALA A 107 8.53 21.25 -17.82
N ARG A 108 8.07 21.87 -18.91
CA ARG A 108 8.71 23.05 -19.50
C ARG A 108 8.64 24.26 -18.59
N LEU A 109 7.50 24.49 -17.93
CA LEU A 109 7.34 25.59 -16.97
C LEU A 109 8.22 25.39 -15.73
N MET A 110 8.29 24.17 -15.19
CA MET A 110 9.18 23.86 -14.06
C MET A 110 10.66 24.01 -14.43
N ALA A 111 11.06 23.59 -15.63
CA ALA A 111 12.43 23.75 -16.11
C ALA A 111 12.83 25.23 -16.26
N LEU A 112 11.90 26.09 -16.71
CA LEU A 112 12.11 27.53 -16.77
C LEU A 112 12.16 28.16 -15.37
N ALA A 113 11.34 27.67 -14.43
CA ALA A 113 11.35 28.16 -13.06
C ALA A 113 12.60 27.74 -12.27
N SER A 114 13.18 26.56 -12.54
CA SER A 114 14.44 26.12 -11.94
C SER A 114 15.68 26.80 -12.52
N ALA A 115 15.54 27.47 -13.67
CA ALA A 115 16.61 28.18 -14.36
C ALA A 115 16.69 29.68 -13.98
N PHE A 116 15.80 30.14 -13.09
CA PHE A 116 15.76 31.49 -12.51
C PHE A 116 16.16 31.43 -11.03
#